data_AF-A0A5C9DY00-F1
#
_entry.id   AF-A0A5C9DY00-F1
#
_cell.length_a   1.000
_cell.length_b   1.000
_cell.length_c   1.000
_cell.angle_alpha   90.00
_cell.angle_beta   90.00
_cell.angle_gamma   90.00
#
_symmetry.space_group_name_H-M   'P 1'
#
loop_
_entity.id
_entity.type
_entity.pdbx_description
1 polymer ?
#
loop_
_entity_poly.entity_id
_entity_poly.type
_entity_poly.pdbx_seq_one_letter_code
_entity_poly.pdbx_strand_id
1 'polypeptide(L)'
;MNRSYLAALMVADEIIRLRGVTTQLGGFYSKIEENLLRVGVDPLIRDLIADLKERRLVADYRYNQHISKKNAEESLQISEYIVKTLDEF
;
A
#
# COMPACT_ATOMS: atom_id res chain seq x y z
N MET A 1 7.04 12.02 6.21
CA MET A 1 6.60 11.59 4.86
C MET A 1 7.12 10.19 4.57
N ASN A 2 6.30 9.17 4.87
CA ASN A 2 6.62 7.76 4.61
C ASN A 2 6.41 7.45 3.11
N ARG A 3 7.51 7.40 2.33
CA ARG A 3 7.49 7.18 0.87
C ARG A 3 7.20 5.72 0.48
N SER A 4 7.40 4.76 1.39
CA SER A 4 7.16 3.33 1.13
C SER A 4 5.67 3.03 0.88
N TYR A 5 4.78 3.74 1.57
CA TYR A 5 3.33 3.63 1.32
C TYR A 5 2.93 4.08 -0.10
N LEU A 6 3.50 5.19 -0.58
CA LEU A 6 3.20 5.69 -1.92
C LEU A 6 3.70 4.73 -3.01
N ALA A 7 4.87 4.13 -2.82
CA ALA A 7 5.41 3.14 -3.73
C ALA A 7 4.49 1.90 -3.83
N ALA A 8 4.09 1.33 -2.69
CA ALA A 8 3.18 0.18 -2.66
C ALA A 8 1.83 0.48 -3.34
N LEU A 9 1.28 1.68 -3.15
CA LEU A 9 0.02 2.09 -3.79
C LEU A 9 0.12 2.29 -5.30
N MET A 10 1.22 2.85 -5.80
CA MET A 10 1.38 3.05 -7.24
C MET A 10 1.45 1.72 -7.98
N VAL A 11 2.13 0.72 -7.40
CA VAL A 11 2.19 -0.63 -7.97
C VAL A 11 0.82 -1.32 -7.87
N ALA A 12 0.13 -1.21 -6.74
CA ALA A 12 -1.23 -1.73 -6.61
C ALA A 12 -2.21 -1.13 -7.63
N ASP A 13 -2.17 0.19 -7.85
CA ASP A 13 -2.99 0.87 -8.86
C ASP A 13 -2.65 0.46 -10.30
N GLU A 14 -1.38 0.17 -10.60
CA GLU A 14 -0.95 -0.35 -11.89
C GLU A 14 -1.54 -1.74 -12.17
N ILE A 15 -1.45 -2.66 -11.22
CA ILE A 15 -2.05 -4.00 -11.35
C ILE A 15 -3.57 -3.91 -11.53
N ILE A 16 -4.25 -3.08 -10.73
CA ILE A 16 -5.70 -2.85 -10.86
C ILE A 16 -6.05 -2.38 -12.28
N ARG A 17 -5.28 -1.44 -12.84
CA ARG A 17 -5.48 -0.93 -14.20
C ARG A 17 -5.18 -1.97 -15.28
N LEU A 18 -4.13 -2.77 -15.14
CA LEU A 18 -3.82 -3.88 -16.05
C LEU A 18 -4.94 -4.92 -16.12
N ARG A 19 -5.71 -5.07 -15.04
CA ARG A 19 -6.90 -5.94 -14.97
C ARG A 19 -8.19 -5.24 -15.42
N GLY A 20 -8.10 -4.05 -16.01
CA GLY A 20 -9.22 -3.33 -16.60
C GLY A 20 -10.11 -2.59 -15.60
N VAL A 21 -9.67 -2.47 -14.33
CA VAL A 21 -10.42 -1.75 -13.29
C VAL A 21 -9.86 -0.33 -13.16
N THR A 22 -10.74 0.68 -13.18
CA THR A 22 -10.33 2.08 -13.09
C THR A 22 -10.50 2.62 -11.67
N THR A 23 -9.42 3.11 -11.07
CA THR A 23 -9.48 3.77 -9.77
C THR A 23 -9.90 5.23 -9.96
N GLN A 24 -11.16 5.55 -9.69
CA GLN A 24 -11.64 6.95 -9.75
C GLN A 24 -10.96 7.82 -8.68
N LEU A 25 -10.63 9.07 -9.02
CA LEU A 25 -9.85 10.01 -8.19
C LEU A 25 -10.42 10.29 -6.80
N GLY A 26 -11.75 10.23 -6.62
CA GLY A 26 -12.38 10.40 -5.32
C GLY A 26 -12.18 9.16 -4.44
N GLY A 27 -11.48 9.31 -3.32
CA GLY A 27 -11.18 8.19 -2.40
C GLY A 27 -10.16 7.20 -2.97
N PHE A 28 -9.20 7.68 -3.77
CA PHE A 28 -8.18 6.85 -4.46
C PHE A 28 -7.60 5.74 -3.57
N TYR A 29 -7.17 6.07 -2.36
CA TYR A 29 -6.56 5.11 -1.44
C TYR A 29 -7.51 4.00 -0.97
N SER A 30 -8.73 4.33 -0.57
CA SER A 30 -9.73 3.31 -0.17
C SER A 30 -10.19 2.47 -1.36
N LYS A 31 -10.23 3.06 -2.57
CA LYS A 31 -10.59 2.33 -3.79
C LYS A 31 -9.53 1.33 -4.21
N ILE A 32 -8.24 1.60 -3.97
CA ILE A 32 -7.18 0.61 -4.22
C ILE A 32 -7.39 -0.63 -3.35
N GLU A 33 -7.62 -0.45 -2.05
CA GLU A 33 -7.88 -1.55 -1.12
C GLU A 33 -9.10 -2.41 -1.57
N GLU A 34 -10.19 -1.76 -1.99
CA GLU A 34 -11.38 -2.45 -2.51
C GLU A 34 -11.14 -3.14 -3.87
N ASN A 35 -10.42 -2.50 -4.76
CA ASN A 35 -10.19 -3.00 -6.12
C ASN A 35 -9.23 -4.17 -6.15
N LEU A 36 -8.27 -4.26 -5.22
CA LEU A 36 -7.38 -5.42 -5.08
C LEU A 36 -8.17 -6.72 -4.86
N LEU A 37 -9.20 -6.67 -4.01
CA LEU A 37 -10.10 -7.81 -3.80
C LEU A 37 -10.87 -8.19 -5.08
N ARG A 38 -11.30 -7.18 -5.85
CA ARG A 38 -12.05 -7.42 -7.10
C ARG A 38 -11.22 -8.09 -8.19
N VAL A 39 -9.92 -7.80 -8.24
CA VAL A 39 -9.01 -8.41 -9.22
C VAL A 39 -8.46 -9.77 -8.77
N GLY A 40 -8.89 -10.27 -7.61
CA GLY A 40 -8.53 -11.59 -7.10
C GLY A 40 -7.14 -11.66 -6.46
N VAL A 41 -6.54 -10.51 -6.10
CA VAL A 41 -5.29 -10.46 -5.35
C VAL A 41 -5.52 -11.01 -3.94
N ASP A 42 -4.51 -11.70 -3.39
CA ASP A 42 -4.54 -12.26 -2.04
C ASP A 42 -4.99 -11.20 -1.00
N PRO A 43 -6.01 -11.49 -0.16
CA PRO A 43 -6.45 -10.60 0.91
C PRO A 43 -5.33 -10.09 1.82
N LEU A 44 -4.25 -10.86 2.01
CA LEU A 44 -3.06 -10.45 2.77
C LEU A 44 -2.45 -9.15 2.22
N ILE A 45 -2.40 -8.99 0.89
CA ILE A 45 -1.82 -7.79 0.26
C ILE A 45 -2.63 -6.54 0.61
N ARG A 46 -3.96 -6.68 0.68
CA ARG A 46 -4.85 -5.59 1.12
C ARG A 46 -4.54 -5.19 2.56
N ASP A 47 -4.41 -6.16 3.45
CA ASP A 47 -4.16 -5.90 4.88
C ASP A 47 -2.78 -5.27 5.11
N LEU A 48 -1.77 -5.69 4.32
CA LEU A 48 -0.43 -5.08 4.36
C LEU A 48 -0.43 -3.64 3.84
N ILE A 49 -1.23 -3.31 2.81
CA ILE A 49 -1.40 -1.92 2.35
C ILE A 49 -2.10 -1.06 3.40
N ALA A 50 -3.09 -1.63 4.10
CA ALA A 50 -3.76 -0.96 5.22
C ALA A 50 -2.79 -0.71 6.39
N ASP A 51 -1.91 -1.67 6.72
CA ASP A 51 -0.87 -1.48 7.74
C ASP A 51 0.10 -0.34 7.36
N LEU A 52 0.56 -0.30 6.10
CA LEU A 52 1.41 0.79 5.61
C LEU A 52 0.71 2.16 5.67
N LYS A 53 -0.62 2.21 5.46
CA LYS A 53 -1.42 3.43 5.58
C LYS A 53 -1.46 3.93 7.01
N GLU A 54 -1.69 3.06 7.98
CA GLU A 54 -1.68 3.41 9.40
C GLU A 54 -0.28 3.90 9.83
N ARG A 55 0.78 3.19 9.43
CA ARG A 55 2.17 3.61 9.68
C ARG A 55 2.48 4.97 9.07
N ARG A 56 1.94 5.30 7.89
CA ARG A 56 2.05 6.65 7.31
C ARG A 56 1.29 7.68 8.13
N LEU A 57 0.06 7.41 8.56
CA LEU A 57 -0.72 8.36 9.36
C LEU A 57 0.00 8.69 10.67
N VAL A 58 0.63 7.70 11.30
CA VAL A 58 1.49 7.91 12.47
C VAL A 58 2.70 8.78 12.11
N ALA A 59 3.37 8.49 10.98
CA ALA A 59 4.52 9.26 10.49
C ALA A 59 4.21 10.74 10.23
N ASP A 60 3.07 11.01 9.59
CA ASP A 60 2.75 12.32 9.04
C ASP A 60 2.00 13.21 10.06
N TYR A 61 1.22 12.63 10.99
CA TYR A 61 0.34 13.40 11.90
C TYR A 61 0.67 13.31 13.39
N ARG A 62 1.40 12.29 13.88
CA ARG A 62 1.52 12.03 15.34
C ARG A 62 2.92 12.20 15.92
N TYR A 63 3.63 13.27 15.54
CA TYR A 63 5.00 13.57 15.96
C TYR A 63 6.04 12.65 15.31
N ASN A 64 6.81 13.24 14.39
CA ASN A 64 7.99 12.70 13.70
C ASN A 64 9.10 12.14 14.63
N GLN A 65 8.93 12.18 15.96
CA GLN A 65 9.97 11.86 16.94
C GLN A 65 10.03 10.37 17.33
N HIS A 66 9.08 9.52 16.90
CA HIS A 66 8.99 8.12 17.34
C HIS A 66 8.80 7.07 16.23
N ILE A 67 9.12 7.38 14.97
CA ILE A 67 9.36 6.30 14.00
C ILE A 67 10.74 5.73 14.29
N SER A 68 10.76 4.56 14.91
CA SER A 68 11.98 3.79 15.06
C SER A 68 12.50 3.39 13.68
N LYS A 69 13.83 3.30 13.55
CA LYS A 69 14.49 2.72 12.35
C LYS A 69 13.87 1.36 11.99
N LYS A 70 13.54 0.55 12.99
CA LYS A 70 12.86 -0.73 12.84
C LYS A 70 11.51 -0.60 12.12
N ASN A 71 10.66 0.35 12.51
CA ASN A 71 9.35 0.54 11.87
C ASN A 71 9.48 0.96 10.40
N ALA A 72 10.53 1.73 10.07
CA ALA A 72 10.83 2.12 8.69
C ALA A 72 11.34 0.93 7.86
N GLU A 73 12.22 0.10 8.43
CA GLU A 73 12.71 -1.14 7.80
C GLU A 73 11.58 -2.15 7.56
N GLU A 74 10.69 -2.34 8.53
CA GLU A 74 9.50 -3.19 8.37
C GLU A 74 8.58 -2.64 7.27
N SER A 75 8.37 -1.32 7.22
CA SER A 75 7.55 -0.70 6.15
C SER A 75 8.17 -0.91 4.77
N LEU A 76 9.50 -0.93 4.66
CA LEU A 76 10.21 -1.23 3.42
C LEU A 76 10.01 -2.70 3.03
N GLN A 77 10.23 -3.64 3.94
CA GLN A 77 10.08 -5.07 3.68
C GLN A 77 8.65 -5.43 3.27
N ILE A 78 7.64 -4.84 3.93
CA ILE A 78 6.23 -5.02 3.56
C ILE A 78 5.99 -4.48 2.15
N SER A 79 6.51 -3.29 1.82
CA SER A 79 6.38 -2.72 0.48
C SER A 79 7.05 -3.59 -0.58
N GLU A 80 8.25 -4.11 -0.33
CA GLU A 80 8.96 -5.00 -1.27
C GLU A 80 8.20 -6.31 -1.48
N TYR A 81 7.67 -6.89 -0.41
CA TYR A 81 6.83 -8.09 -0.48
C TYR A 81 5.58 -7.85 -1.33
N ILE A 82 4.84 -6.75 -1.07
CA ILE A 82 3.66 -6.39 -1.85
C ILE A 82 4.00 -6.27 -3.33
N VAL A 83 5.05 -5.52 -3.66
CA VAL A 83 5.46 -5.30 -5.06
C VAL A 83 5.82 -6.61 -5.73
N LYS A 84 6.61 -7.46 -5.06
CA LYS A 84 7.00 -8.75 -5.61
C LYS A 84 5.80 -9.67 -5.85
N THR A 85 4.90 -9.79 -4.88
CA THR A 85 3.71 -10.64 -5.01
C THR A 85 2.79 -10.15 -6.12
N LEU A 86 2.67 -8.82 -6.28
CA LEU A 86 1.87 -8.21 -7.33
C LEU A 86 2.50 -8.37 -8.74
N ASP A 87 3.84 -8.38 -8.85
CA ASP A 87 4.55 -8.63 -10.11
C ASP A 87 4.43 -10.09 -10.57
N GLU A 88 4.34 -11.03 -9.63
CA GLU A 88 4.18 -12.46 -9.89
C GLU A 88 2.71 -12.88 -10.15
N PHE A 89 1.75 -11.96 -10.08
CA PHE A 89 0.28 -12.20 -10.13
C PHE A 89 -0.36 -11.91 -11.50
#